data_AF-A0A533RMV0-F1
#
_entry.id   AF-A0A533RMV0-F1
#
_cell.length_a   1.000
_cell.length_b   1.000
_cell.length_c   1.000
_cell.angle_alpha   90.00
_cell.angle_beta   90.00
_cell.angle_gamma   90.00
#
_symmetry.space_group_name_H-M   'P 1'
#
loop_
_entity.id
_entity.type
_entity.pdbx_description
1 polymer ?
#
loop_
_entity_poly.entity_id
_entity_poly.type
_entity_poly.pdbx_seq_one_letter_code
_entity_poly.pdbx_strand_id
1 'polypeptide(L)' 'MSEGEHTAPVCMYCGACAPRLGPCHVCSRGVCEQCGNVQHMQGERRVVHNACLKKTGGGFSMIRLVDD' A
#
# COMPACT_ATOMS: atom_id res chain seq x y z
N MET A 1 -1.48 32.23 17.27
CA MET A 1 -0.56 31.09 17.09
C MET A 1 -1.19 30.25 16.00
N SER A 2 -0.55 30.18 14.83
CA SER A 2 -1.14 29.56 13.64
C SER A 2 -1.27 28.06 13.85
N GLU A 3 -2.49 27.56 13.68
CA GLU A 3 -2.91 26.17 13.75
C GLU A 3 -2.02 25.32 12.84
N GLY A 4 -1.01 24.68 13.41
CA GLY A 4 -0.25 23.63 12.75
C GLY A 4 -1.07 22.35 12.84
N GLU A 5 -2.19 22.30 12.13
CA GLU A 5 -2.99 21.10 11.97
C GLU A 5 -2.13 20.06 11.23
N HIS A 6 -1.34 19.33 12.01
CA HIS A 6 -0.76 18.07 11.60
C HIS A 6 -1.94 17.13 11.40
N THR A 7 -2.60 17.23 10.25
CA THR A 7 -3.53 16.20 9.80
C THR A 7 -2.71 14.92 9.74
N ALA A 8 -2.78 14.14 10.83
CA ALA A 8 -2.22 12.80 10.89
C ALA A 8 -2.67 12.11 9.60
N PRO A 9 -1.76 11.47 8.85
CA PRO A 9 -1.98 11.19 7.44
C PRO A 9 -3.03 10.09 7.25
N VAL A 10 -4.31 10.47 7.35
CA VAL A 10 -5.46 9.57 7.30
C VAL A 10 -5.47 8.84 5.96
N CYS A 11 -5.68 7.53 5.98
CA CYS A 11 -5.86 6.78 4.75
C CYS A 11 -7.18 7.19 4.09
N MET A 12 -7.14 7.67 2.86
CA MET A 12 -8.37 8.01 2.12
C MET A 12 -9.22 6.79 1.74
N TYR A 13 -8.71 5.57 1.96
CA TYR A 13 -9.43 4.34 1.64
C TYR A 13 -10.23 3.79 2.84
N CYS A 14 -9.65 3.80 4.05
CA CYS A 14 -10.31 3.28 5.25
C CYS A 14 -10.57 4.32 6.35
N GLY A 15 -10.10 5.56 6.18
CA GLY A 15 -10.20 6.59 7.21
C GLY A 15 -9.33 6.36 8.44
N ALA A 16 -8.46 5.34 8.46
CA ALA A 16 -7.58 5.08 9.59
C ALA A 16 -6.48 6.15 9.70
N CYS A 17 -6.30 6.68 10.91
CA CYS A 17 -5.10 7.43 11.33
C CYS A 17 -3.95 6.44 11.55
N ALA A 18 -3.32 6.01 10.46
CA ALA A 18 -2.20 5.08 10.48
C ALA A 18 -1.04 5.63 9.63
N PRO A 19 0.20 5.17 9.87
CA PRO A 19 1.34 5.56 9.05
C PRO A 19 1.08 5.24 7.57
N ARG A 20 1.37 6.20 6.69
CA ARG A 20 1.27 5.96 5.25
C ARG A 20 2.51 5.23 4.76
N LEU A 21 2.30 4.11 4.08
CA LEU A 21 3.36 3.36 3.40
C LEU A 21 3.93 4.10 2.19
N GLY A 22 3.05 4.87 1.52
CA GLY A 22 3.33 5.59 0.28
C GLY A 22 2.07 5.76 -0.58
N PRO A 23 2.20 6.37 -1.77
CA PRO A 23 1.14 6.43 -2.77
C PRO A 23 0.96 5.07 -3.46
N CYS A 24 -0.28 4.72 -3.79
CA CYS A 24 -0.59 3.52 -4.55
C CYS A 24 -0.05 3.63 -5.97
N HIS A 25 0.69 2.64 -6.44
CA HIS A 25 1.21 2.63 -7.82
C HIS A 25 0.10 2.62 -8.89
N VAL A 26 -1.11 2.14 -8.54
CA VAL A 26 -2.21 1.97 -9.49
C VAL A 26 -3.13 3.18 -9.56
N CYS A 27 -3.44 3.79 -8.43
CA CYS A 27 -4.43 4.88 -8.35
C CYS A 27 -3.84 6.17 -7.76
N SER A 28 -2.55 6.18 -7.44
CA SER A 28 -1.80 7.32 -6.89
C SER A 28 -2.32 7.90 -5.57
N ARG A 29 -3.30 7.24 -4.93
CA ARG A 29 -3.87 7.67 -3.64
C ARG A 29 -3.01 7.18 -2.47
N GLY A 30 -3.01 7.94 -1.37
CA GLY A 30 -2.27 7.57 -0.15
C GLY A 30 -2.79 6.27 0.48
N VAL A 31 -1.85 5.39 0.85
CA VAL A 31 -2.14 4.06 1.39
C VAL A 31 -1.55 3.92 2.78
N CYS A 32 -2.35 3.45 3.76
CA CYS A 32 -1.84 3.07 5.08
C CYS A 32 -1.34 1.62 5.10
N GLU A 33 -0.62 1.26 6.16
CA GLU A 33 -0.15 -0.12 6.40
C GLU A 33 -1.25 -1.19 6.40
N GLN A 34 -2.49 -0.84 6.78
CA GLN A 34 -3.59 -1.81 6.81
C GLN A 34 -4.22 -2.06 5.43
N CYS A 35 -4.31 -1.01 4.61
CA CYS A 35 -4.93 -1.12 3.28
C CYS A 35 -3.91 -1.36 2.17
N GLY A 36 -2.62 -1.18 2.47
CA GLY A 36 -1.53 -1.29 1.52
C GLY A 36 -0.84 -2.61 1.58
N ASN A 37 -0.52 -3.10 0.41
CA ASN A 37 0.39 -4.19 0.21
C ASN A 37 1.69 -3.63 -0.36
N VAL A 38 2.80 -3.90 0.32
CA VAL A 38 4.13 -3.53 -0.15
C VAL A 38 4.63 -4.68 -1.01
N GLN A 39 4.70 -4.45 -2.31
CA GLN A 39 5.26 -5.39 -3.26
C GLN A 39 6.67 -4.98 -3.65
N HIS A 40 7.57 -5.95 -3.72
CA HIS A 40 8.92 -5.76 -4.21
C HIS A 40 8.96 -6.34 -5.64
N MET A 41 8.88 -5.47 -6.65
CA MET A 41 8.93 -5.88 -8.05
C MET A 41 10.25 -5.42 -8.68
N GLN A 42 11.02 -6.35 -9.25
CA GLN A 42 12.31 -6.06 -9.91
C GLN A 42 13.30 -5.27 -9.03
N GLY A 43 13.32 -5.53 -7.73
CA GLY A 43 14.16 -4.81 -6.77
C GLY A 43 13.61 -3.45 -6.31
N GLU A 44 12.46 -3.03 -6.83
CA GLU A 44 11.82 -1.75 -6.49
C GLU A 44 10.63 -1.95 -5.54
N ARG A 45 10.60 -1.17 -4.46
CA ARG A 45 9.52 -1.19 -3.46
C ARG A 45 8.33 -0.40 -3.98
N ARG A 46 7.21 -1.07 -4.27
CA ARG A 46 5.96 -0.47 -4.72
C ARG A 46 4.85 -0.72 -3.72
N VAL A 47 4.07 0.32 -3.41
CA VAL A 47 2.91 0.23 -2.53
C VAL A 47 1.65 0.19 -3.38
N VAL A 48 0.74 -0.74 -3.09
CA VAL A 48 -0.53 -0.89 -3.83
C VAL A 48 -1.66 -1.15 -2.84
N HIS A 49 -2.84 -0.55 -3.02
CA HIS A 49 -4.00 -0.92 -2.18
C HIS A 49 -4.39 -2.37 -2.39
N ASN A 50 -4.82 -3.09 -1.35
CA ASN A 50 -5.38 -4.44 -1.46
C ASN A 50 -6.53 -4.53 -2.48
N ALA A 51 -7.33 -3.46 -2.61
CA ALA A 51 -8.39 -3.37 -3.62
C ALA A 51 -7.85 -3.17 -5.05
N CYS A 52 -6.76 -2.40 -5.19
CA CYS A 52 -6.08 -2.21 -6.47
C CYS A 52 -5.24 -3.44 -6.86
N LEU A 53 -4.76 -4.20 -5.87
CA LEU A 53 -3.98 -5.41 -6.05
C LEU A 53 -4.74 -6.42 -6.91
N LYS A 54 -6.04 -6.59 -6.64
CA LYS A 54 -6.94 -7.43 -7.44
C LYS A 54 -7.07 -6.97 -8.90
N LYS A 55 -6.88 -5.68 -9.18
CA LYS A 55 -6.92 -5.13 -10.55
C LYS A 55 -5.60 -5.28 -11.28
N THR A 56 -4.48 -5.27 -10.56
CA THR A 56 -3.16 -5.36 -11.18
C THR A 56 -2.82 -6.73 -11.75
N GLY A 57 -3.60 -7.78 -11.50
CA GLY A 57 -3.45 -9.08 -12.18
C GLY A 57 -2.08 -9.76 -12.03
N GLY A 58 -1.15 -9.16 -11.28
CA GLY A 58 0.12 -9.73 -10.89
C GLY A 58 -0.16 -10.82 -9.89
N GLY A 59 -0.44 -12.01 -10.40
CA GLY A 59 -0.46 -13.23 -9.63
C GLY A 59 0.76 -13.22 -8.73
N PHE A 60 0.51 -13.30 -7.44
CA PHE A 60 1.51 -13.66 -6.44
C PHE A 60 2.21 -14.91 -6.99
N SER A 61 3.47 -14.78 -7.39
CA SER A 61 4.35 -15.94 -7.50
C SER A 61 4.42 -16.50 -6.08
N MET A 62 3.49 -17.39 -5.75
CA MET A 62 3.65 -18.32 -4.65
C MET A 62 4.99 -19.00 -4.94
N ILE A 63 6.02 -18.62 -4.20
CA ILE A 63 7.25 -19.39 -4.11
C ILE A 63 6.80 -20.72 -3.54
N ARG A 64 6.54 -21.70 -4.42
CA ARG A 64 6.38 -23.09 -4.01
C ARG A 64 7.76 -23.52 -3.57
N LEU A 65 8.01 -23.46 -2.27
CA LEU A 65 9.01 -24.31 -1.65
C LEU A 65 8.56 -25.75 -1.91
N VAL A 66 9.16 -26.39 -2.91
CA VAL A 66 9.17 -27.86 -3.01
C VAL A 66 10.03 -28.33 -1.85
N ASP A 67 9.38 -28.93 -0.86
CA ASP A 67 10.04 -29.82 0.09
C ASP A 67 10.27 -31.15 -0.65
N ASP A 68 11.52 -31.61 -0.66
CA ASP A 68 12.05 -32.83 -1.29
C ASP A 68 11.48 -34.11 -0.65
#